data_AF-A0A9D5IC26-F1
#
_entry.id   AF-A0A9D5IC26-F1
#
_cell.length_a   1.000
_cell.length_b   1.000
_cell.length_c   1.000
_cell.angle_alpha   90.00
_cell.angle_beta   90.00
_cell.angle_gamma   90.00
#
_symmetry.space_group_name_H-M   'P 1'
#
loop_
_entity.id
_entity.type
_entity.pdbx_description
1 polymer ?
#
loop_
_entity_poly.entity_id
_entity_poly.type
_entity_poly.pdbx_seq_one_letter_code
_entity_poly.pdbx_strand_id
1 'polypeptide(L)' 'MRPAGLTITAERTARGYIAHCRALELSCEGATEDEARRNLVGAITALYGPPAAEVDLRPPPPLRVKQVDVRLHE' A
#
# COMPACT_ATOMS: atom_id res chain seq x y z
N MET A 1 23.47 4.90 0.26
CA MET A 1 22.14 5.42 0.69
C MET A 1 21.13 4.89 -0.31
N ARG A 2 20.19 4.02 0.10
CA ARG A 2 19.08 3.62 -0.79
C ARG A 2 18.14 4.83 -0.92
N PRO A 3 17.63 5.17 -2.12
CA PRO A 3 16.54 6.13 -2.19
C PRO A 3 15.42 5.60 -1.31
N ALA A 4 14.93 6.42 -0.38
CA ALA A 4 13.79 6.07 0.45
C ALA A 4 12.56 5.97 -0.47
N GLY A 5 12.34 4.79 -1.04
CA GLY A 5 11.21 4.52 -1.91
C GLY A 5 9.91 4.70 -1.13
N LEU A 6 8.95 5.40 -1.73
CA LEU A 6 7.60 5.49 -1.18
C LEU A 6 6.99 4.09 -1.18
N THR A 7 6.68 3.57 0.00
CA THR A 7 6.01 2.27 0.13
C THR A 7 4.50 2.47 -0.02
N ILE A 8 3.92 1.78 -1.00
CA ILE A 8 2.47 1.72 -1.21
C ILE A 8 2.00 0.33 -0.82
N THR A 9 1.06 0.25 0.10
CA THR A 9 0.38 -1.00 0.48
C THR A 9 -1.05 -0.95 0.02
N ALA A 10 -1.59 -2.07 -0.48
CA ALA A 10 -3.00 -2.17 -0.80
C ALA A 10 -3.65 -3.21 0.10
N GLU A 11 -4.85 -2.91 0.58
CA GLU A 11 -5.68 -3.80 1.38
C GLU A 11 -7.01 -4.08 0.67
N ARG A 12 -7.52 -5.29 0.83
CA ARG A 12 -8.84 -5.68 0.30
C ARG A 12 -9.92 -5.28 1.29
N THR A 13 -10.95 -4.60 0.81
CA THR A 13 -12.13 -4.21 1.59
C THR A 13 -13.38 -4.91 1.07
N ALA A 14 -14.52 -4.68 1.75
CA ALA A 14 -15.82 -5.24 1.33
C ALA A 14 -16.29 -4.71 -0.04
N ARG A 15 -15.74 -3.59 -0.53
CA ARG A 15 -16.17 -2.91 -1.76
C ARG A 15 -15.11 -2.91 -2.87
N GLY A 16 -13.90 -3.42 -2.62
CA GLY A 16 -12.80 -3.39 -3.57
C GLY A 16 -11.46 -3.43 -2.86
N TYR A 17 -10.56 -2.54 -3.25
CA TYR A 17 -9.23 -2.39 -2.68
C TYR A 17 -8.98 -0.93 -2.31
N ILE A 18 -8.22 -0.71 -1.25
CA ILE A 18 -7.73 0.62 -0.88
C ILE A 18 -6.21 0.55 -0.83
N ALA A 19 -5.55 1.43 -1.59
CA ALA A 19 -4.12 1.62 -1.54
C ALA A 19 -3.80 2.78 -0.60
N HIS A 20 -2.78 2.61 0.23
CA HIS A 20 -2.34 3.54 1.25
C HIS A 20 -0.84 3.83 1.11
N CYS A 21 -0.48 5.11 1.20
CA CYS A 21 0.90 5.56 1.32
C CYS A 21 1.06 6.26 2.68
N ARG A 22 1.64 5.55 3.66
CA ARG A 22 1.81 6.08 5.03
C ARG A 22 2.71 7.31 5.10
N ALA A 23 3.69 7.41 4.20
CA ALA A 23 4.63 8.53 4.20
C ALA A 23 3.96 9.87 3.83
N LEU A 24 2.84 9.82 3.11
CA LEU A 24 2.12 11.00 2.62
C LEU A 24 0.71 11.10 3.22
N GLU A 25 0.34 10.17 4.11
CA GLU A 25 -1.01 10.05 4.67
C GLU A 25 -2.12 10.05 3.61
N LEU A 26 -1.83 9.48 2.43
CA LEU A 26 -2.75 9.41 1.30
C LEU A 26 -3.31 8.00 1.11
N SER A 27 -4.58 7.95 0.73
CA SER A 27 -5.28 6.70 0.42
C SER A 27 -6.16 6.86 -0.80
N CYS A 28 -6.26 5.83 -1.64
CA CYS A 28 -7.14 5.80 -2.82
C CYS A 28 -7.80 4.44 -2.98
N GLU A 29 -9.05 4.45 -3.41
CA GLU A 29 -9.84 3.25 -3.66
C GLU A 29 -9.74 2.80 -5.12
N GLY A 30 -9.98 1.52 -5.39
CA GLY A 30 -10.12 0.95 -6.73
C GLY A 30 -10.87 -0.38 -6.70
N ALA A 31 -11.46 -0.79 -7.82
CA ALA A 31 -12.14 -2.07 -7.91
C ALA A 31 -11.16 -3.26 -7.86
N THR A 32 -9.89 -3.03 -8.25
CA THR A 32 -8.80 -3.99 -8.17
C THR A 32 -7.60 -3.42 -7.40
N GLU A 33 -6.74 -4.31 -6.89
CA GLU A 33 -5.51 -3.92 -6.19
C GLU A 33 -4.61 -3.01 -7.05
N ASP A 34 -4.52 -3.32 -8.34
CA ASP A 34 -3.72 -2.56 -9.31
C ASP A 34 -4.33 -1.19 -9.62
N GLU A 35 -5.65 -1.11 -9.74
CA GLU A 35 -6.37 0.15 -9.90
C GLU A 35 -6.22 1.06 -8.68
N ALA A 36 -6.40 0.53 -7.46
CA ALA A 36 -6.21 1.30 -6.24
C ALA A 36 -4.79 1.89 -6.15
N ARG A 37 -3.78 1.09 -6.50
CA ARG A 37 -2.38 1.53 -6.57
C ARG A 37 -2.16 2.61 -7.63
N ARG A 38 -2.67 2.43 -8.86
CA ARG A 38 -2.57 3.43 -9.93
C ARG A 38 -3.24 4.75 -9.56
N ASN A 39 -4.41 4.69 -8.94
CA ASN A 39 -5.13 5.87 -8.45
C ASN A 39 -4.30 6.62 -7.42
N LEU A 40 -3.66 5.90 -6.48
CA LEU A 40 -2.80 6.51 -5.48
C LEU A 40 -1.54 7.15 -6.10
N VAL A 41 -0.89 6.49 -7.06
CA VAL A 41 0.25 7.08 -7.79
C VAL A 41 -0.16 8.34 -8.55
N GLY A 42 -1.32 8.30 -9.21
CA GLY A 42 -1.89 9.46 -9.88
C GLY A 42 -2.13 10.62 -8.92
N ALA A 43 -2.71 10.35 -7.76
CA ALA A 43 -2.94 11.35 -6.72
C ALA A 43 -1.63 11.95 -6.17
N ILE A 44 -0.62 11.11 -5.89
CA ILE A 44 0.70 11.56 -5.46
C ILE A 44 1.34 12.44 -6.54
N THR A 45 1.25 12.03 -7.81
CA THR A 45 1.81 12.78 -8.94
C THR A 45 1.13 14.13 -9.13
N ALA A 46 -0.19 14.18 -8.95
CA ALA A 46 -0.96 15.42 -9.06
C ALA A 46 -0.65 16.41 -7.93
N LEU A 47 -0.40 15.91 -6.71
CA LEU A 47 -0.15 16.75 -5.53
C LEU A 47 1.31 17.19 -5.40
N TYR A 48 2.25 16.30 -5.70
CA TYR A 48 3.69 16.51 -5.43
C TYR A 48 4.55 16.57 -6.71
N GLY A 49 3.94 16.42 -7.89
CA GLY A 49 4.66 16.26 -9.15
C GLY A 49 5.14 14.82 -9.39
N PRO A 50 5.72 14.53 -10.57
CA PRO A 50 6.23 13.20 -10.88
C PRO A 50 7.26 12.76 -9.82
N PRO A 51 7.10 11.56 -9.23
CA PRO A 51 8.01 11.11 -8.19
C PRO A 51 9.42 11.00 -8.77
N ALA A 52 10.40 11.62 -8.10
CA ALA A 52 11.81 11.52 -8.47
C ALA A 52 12.40 10.10 -8.22
N ALA A 53 11.65 9.24 -7.53
CA ALA A 53 12.00 7.86 -7.24
C ALA A 53 11.01 6.90 -7.92
N GLU A 54 11.51 5.79 -8.47
CA GLU A 54 10.66 4.70 -8.97
C GLU A 54 9.67 4.26 -7.88
N VAL A 55 8.37 4.33 -8.19
CA VAL A 55 7.34 3.81 -7.31
C VAL A 55 7.32 2.30 -7.47
N ASP A 56 7.78 1.59 -6.44
CA ASP A 56 7.73 0.13 -6.41
C ASP A 56 6.30 -0.33 -6.10
N LEU A 57 5.60 -0.77 -7.15
CA LEU A 57 4.22 -1.27 -7.07
C LEU A 57 4.15 -2.76 -6.75
N ARG A 58 5.27 -3.42 -6.43
CA ARG A 58 5.25 -4.85 -6.19
C ARG A 58 4.40 -5.12 -4.94
N PRO A 59 3.49 -6.09 -5.00
CA PRO A 59 2.76 -6.50 -3.80
C PRO A 59 3.79 -6.94 -2.75
N PRO A 60 3.58 -6.58 -1.47
CA PRO A 60 4.45 -7.07 -0.41
C PRO A 60 4.45 -8.60 -0.43
N PRO A 61 5.59 -9.25 -0.13
CA PRO A 61 5.62 -10.69 -0.02
C PRO A 61 4.54 -11.16 0.97
N PRO A 62 3.88 -12.30 0.70
CA PRO A 62 2.85 -12.80 1.60
C PRO A 62 3.43 -12.92 3.01
N LEU A 63 2.83 -12.19 3.95
CA LEU A 63 3.15 -12.30 5.37
C LEU A 63 2.93 -13.77 5.74
N ARG A 64 4.02 -14.51 5.99
CA ARG A 64 3.92 -15.81 6.64
C ARG A 64 3.40 -15.52 8.05
N VAL A 65 2.09 -15.60 8.23
CA VAL A 65 1.45 -15.55 9.53
C VAL A 65 2.06 -16.68 10.34
N LYS A 66 3.00 -16.36 11.24
CA LYS A 66 3.34 -17.27 12.33
C LYS A 66 2.09 -17.33 13.19
N GLN A 67 1.37 -18.44 13.13
CA GLN A 67 0.30 -18.73 14.08
C GLN A 67 0.89 -18.60 15.49
N VAL A 68 0.56 -17.51 16.18
CA VAL A 68 0.88 -17.34 17.58
C VAL A 68 -0.24 -18.02 18.34
N ASP A 69 0.05 -19.20 18.88
CA ASP A 69 -0.85 -19.93 19.77
C ASP A 69 -0.97 -19.12 21.06
N VAL A 70 -2.00 -18.28 21.18
CA VAL A 70 -2.29 -17.55 22.42
C VAL A 70 -3.13 -18.48 23.30
N ARG A 71 -2.48 -19.15 24.26
CA ARG A 71 -3.20 -19.82 25.35
C ARG A 71 -3.73 -18.73 26.29
N LEU A 72 -5.03 -18.48 26.25
CA LEU A 72 -5.70 -17.84 27.39
C LEU A 72 -5.68 -18.82 28.56
N HIS A 73 -5.13 -18.40 29.69
CA HIS A 73 -5.37 -19.05 30.97
C HIS A 73 -6.65 -18.43 31.54
N GLU A 74 -7.64 -19.27 31.82
CA GLU A 74 -8.84 -18.91 32.61
C GLU A 74 -8.50 -18.80 34.10
#